data_AF-A0A7W3QQU9-F1
#
_entry.id   AF-A0A7W3QQU9-F1
#
_cell.length_a   1.000
_cell.length_b   1.000
_cell.length_c   1.000
_cell.angle_alpha   90.00
_cell.angle_beta   90.00
_cell.angle_gamma   90.00
#
_symmetry.space_group_name_H-M   'P 1'
#
loop_
_entity.id
_entity.type
_entity.pdbx_description
1 polymer ?
#
loop_
_entity_poly.entity_id
_entity_poly.type
_entity_poly.pdbx_seq_one_letter_code
_entity_poly.pdbx_strand_id
1 'polypeptide(L)'
;MIQSQAPPVVVPGTGEPPARDSVRGWLRWIGYRVFAVHDAQARAMGLEVAESPTGLRRAYRDPRFHGLAVCVRDGTHVGEAGTVCGRCGARFFRETA
;
A
#
# COMPACT_ATOMS: atom_id res chain seq x y z
N MET A 1 -25.98 1.60 -19.31
CA MET A 1 -25.66 1.48 -17.87
C MET A 1 -24.85 0.21 -17.70
N ILE A 2 -23.52 0.31 -17.58
CA ILE A 2 -22.66 -0.86 -17.45
C ILE A 2 -22.56 -1.14 -15.95
N GLN A 3 -23.20 -2.21 -15.47
CA GLN A 3 -22.98 -2.70 -14.12
C GLN A 3 -21.56 -3.26 -14.04
N SER A 4 -20.62 -2.45 -13.57
CA SER A 4 -19.29 -2.92 -13.18
C SER A 4 -19.43 -3.75 -11.89
N GLN A 5 -19.87 -5.00 -12.01
CA GLN A 5 -19.68 -5.97 -10.94
C GLN A 5 -18.18 -6.20 -10.80
N ALA A 6 -17.61 -5.76 -9.68
CA ALA A 6 -16.25 -6.15 -9.32
C ALA A 6 -16.17 -7.69 -9.30
N PRO A 7 -15.09 -8.30 -9.84
CA PRO A 7 -14.95 -9.74 -9.80
C PRO A 7 -15.05 -10.24 -8.35
N PRO A 8 -15.61 -11.44 -8.12
CA PRO A 8 -15.71 -11.98 -6.78
C PRO A 8 -14.34 -11.95 -6.13
N VAL A 9 -14.24 -11.24 -5.01
CA VAL A 9 -13.03 -11.19 -4.20
C VAL A 9 -12.83 -12.59 -3.64
N VAL A 10 -11.98 -13.37 -4.29
CA VAL A 10 -11.42 -14.57 -3.66
C VAL A 10 -10.63 -14.04 -2.47
N VAL A 11 -11.07 -14.37 -1.25
CA VAL A 11 -10.37 -14.05 -0.01
C VAL A 11 -9.45 -15.24 0.30
N PRO A 12 -8.14 -15.20 -0.04
CA PRO A 12 -7.19 -16.25 0.32
C PRO A 12 -6.94 -16.38 1.84
N GLY A 13 -7.92 -16.85 2.60
CA GLY A 13 -7.80 -17.03 4.06
C GLY A 13 -9.02 -17.65 4.71
N THR A 14 -9.82 -18.36 3.92
CA THR A 14 -10.91 -19.22 4.42
C THR A 14 -10.40 -20.55 4.99
N GLY A 15 -9.09 -20.76 5.03
CA GLY A 15 -8.47 -21.87 5.75
C GLY A 15 -8.63 -21.73 7.27
N GLU A 16 -8.61 -22.87 7.94
CA GLU A 16 -8.69 -22.99 9.40
C GLU A 16 -7.62 -22.12 10.08
N PRO A 17 -7.93 -21.46 11.22
CA PRO A 17 -6.94 -20.66 11.92
C PRO A 17 -5.74 -21.53 12.32
N PRO A 18 -4.51 -20.98 12.30
CA PRO A 18 -3.37 -21.70 12.85
C PRO A 18 -3.63 -22.01 14.32
N ALA A 19 -3.05 -23.11 14.82
CA ALA A 19 -3.06 -23.42 16.25
C ALA A 19 -2.62 -22.18 17.05
N ARG A 20 -3.35 -21.87 18.13
CA ARG A 20 -3.13 -20.66 18.94
C ARG A 20 -1.76 -20.61 19.62
N ASP A 21 -1.02 -21.70 19.56
CA ASP A 21 0.33 -21.87 20.11
C ASP A 21 1.34 -20.90 19.49
N SER A 22 1.03 -20.31 18.33
CA SER A 22 1.77 -19.19 17.75
C SER A 22 0.94 -17.90 17.76
N VAL A 23 1.13 -17.06 18.78
CA VAL A 23 0.52 -15.72 18.86
C VAL A 23 0.83 -14.91 17.58
N ARG A 24 2.06 -15.02 17.05
CA ARG A 24 2.45 -14.35 15.80
C ARG A 24 1.68 -14.86 14.59
N GLY A 25 1.51 -16.18 14.47
CA GLY A 25 0.72 -16.80 13.41
C GLY A 25 -0.75 -16.40 13.49
N TRP A 26 -1.30 -16.39 14.71
CA TRP A 26 -2.69 -15.99 14.96
C TRP A 26 -2.93 -14.50 14.65
N LEU A 27 -2.03 -13.59 15.07
CA LEU A 27 -2.14 -12.17 14.75
C LEU A 27 -2.02 -11.91 13.24
N ARG A 28 -1.13 -12.62 12.55
CA ARG A 28 -1.02 -12.52 11.08
C ARG A 28 -2.30 -13.03 10.40
N TRP A 29 -2.88 -14.12 10.89
CA TRP A 29 -4.16 -14.63 10.39
C TRP A 29 -5.30 -13.63 10.59
N ILE A 30 -5.38 -12.96 11.75
CA ILE A 30 -6.34 -11.88 11.98
C ILE A 30 -6.11 -10.74 11.00
N GLY A 31 -4.86 -10.26 10.88
CA GLY A 31 -4.51 -9.19 9.96
C GLY A 31 -4.95 -9.50 8.54
N TYR A 32 -4.68 -10.72 8.07
CA TYR A 32 -5.13 -11.20 6.78
C TYR A 32 -6.66 -11.04 6.59
N ARG A 33 -7.45 -11.47 7.56
CA ARG A 33 -8.92 -11.39 7.48
C ARG A 33 -9.44 -9.96 7.52
N VAL A 34 -8.90 -9.15 8.43
CA VAL A 34 -9.30 -7.74 8.60
C VAL A 34 -9.05 -6.95 7.32
N PHE A 35 -7.92 -7.18 6.66
CA PHE A 35 -7.52 -6.41 5.48
C PHE A 35 -7.93 -7.03 4.15
N ALA A 36 -8.48 -8.25 4.11
CA ALA A 36 -8.78 -8.97 2.86
C ALA A 36 -9.59 -8.16 1.84
N VAL A 37 -10.64 -7.47 2.28
CA VAL A 37 -11.50 -6.66 1.40
C VAL A 37 -10.74 -5.46 0.85
N HIS A 38 -9.99 -4.76 1.71
CA HIS A 38 -9.19 -3.60 1.32
C HIS A 38 -8.03 -4.00 0.41
N ASP A 39 -7.35 -5.11 0.67
CA ASP A 39 -6.28 -5.65 -0.18
C ASP A 39 -6.82 -5.99 -1.57
N ALA A 40 -8.01 -6.58 -1.65
CA ALA A 40 -8.65 -6.88 -2.93
C ALA A 40 -9.07 -5.62 -3.69
N GLN A 41 -9.67 -4.65 -2.99
CA GLN A 41 -10.05 -3.37 -3.57
C GLN A 41 -8.81 -2.60 -4.07
N ALA A 42 -7.75 -2.56 -3.27
CA ALA A 42 -6.49 -1.93 -3.63
C ALA A 42 -5.89 -2.55 -4.90
N ARG A 43 -5.82 -3.88 -4.98
CA ARG A 43 -5.38 -4.58 -6.18
C ARG A 43 -6.28 -4.30 -7.40
N ALA A 44 -7.59 -4.25 -7.21
CA ALA A 44 -8.53 -3.92 -8.28
C ALA A 44 -8.33 -2.48 -8.80
N MET A 45 -7.86 -1.55 -7.96
CA MET A 45 -7.48 -0.19 -8.34
C MET A 45 -6.05 -0.08 -8.90
N GLY A 46 -5.30 -1.18 -8.96
CA GLY A 46 -3.90 -1.20 -9.41
C GLY A 46 -2.89 -0.71 -8.36
N LEU A 47 -3.28 -0.68 -7.08
CA LEU A 47 -2.39 -0.34 -5.98
C LEU A 47 -1.55 -1.54 -5.54
N GLU A 48 -0.31 -1.27 -5.15
CA GLU A 48 0.56 -2.21 -4.46
C GLU A 48 0.21 -2.29 -2.97
N VAL A 49 0.17 -3.51 -2.44
CA VAL A 49 -0.14 -3.79 -1.03
C VAL A 49 1.13 -4.28 -0.34
N ALA A 50 1.60 -3.55 0.67
CA ALA A 50 2.72 -3.96 1.52
C ALA A 50 2.22 -4.33 2.93
N GLU A 51 2.52 -5.55 3.35
CA GLU A 51 2.21 -6.07 4.69
C GLU A 51 3.35 -5.75 5.67
N SER A 52 3.01 -5.30 6.89
CA SER A 52 4.01 -5.19 7.96
C SER A 52 4.48 -6.57 8.45
N PRO A 53 5.69 -6.69 9.04
CA PRO A 53 6.18 -7.97 9.57
C PRO A 53 5.25 -8.65 10.59
N THR A 54 4.42 -7.86 11.27
CA THR A 54 3.42 -8.29 12.26
C THR A 54 2.07 -8.69 11.66
N GLY A 55 1.82 -8.38 10.39
CA GLY A 55 0.54 -8.63 9.71
C GLY A 55 -0.60 -7.67 10.06
N LEU A 56 -0.43 -6.83 11.09
CA LEU A 56 -1.48 -5.96 11.63
C LEU A 56 -1.51 -4.55 11.02
N ARG A 57 -0.68 -4.30 10.00
CA ARG A 57 -0.70 -3.05 9.23
C ARG A 57 -0.60 -3.35 7.74
N ARG A 58 -1.19 -2.46 6.94
CA ARG A 58 -1.11 -2.43 5.48
C ARG A 58 -0.72 -1.05 5.03
N ALA A 59 0.20 -0.98 4.07
CA ALA A 59 0.45 0.22 3.29
C ALA A 59 -0.01 -0.04 1.87
N TYR A 60 -0.81 0.88 1.33
CA TYR A 60 -1.28 0.86 -0.05
C TYR A 60 -0.54 1.94 -0.82
N ARG A 61 0.23 1.55 -1.84
CA ARG A 61 1.02 2.48 -2.65
C ARG A 61 0.50 2.45 -4.08
N ASP A 62 0.33 3.61 -4.68
CA ASP A 62 0.04 3.71 -6.11
C ASP A 62 1.37 3.77 -6.89
N PRO A 63 1.68 2.79 -7.76
CA PRO A 63 2.91 2.76 -8.54
C PRO A 63 3.10 3.98 -9.43
N ARG A 64 2.02 4.66 -9.83
CA ARG A 64 2.07 5.88 -10.66
C ARG A 64 2.82 7.02 -9.99
N PHE A 65 2.85 7.04 -8.66
CA PHE A 65 3.55 8.06 -7.87
C PHE A 65 4.94 7.59 -7.42
N HIS A 66 5.42 6.43 -7.87
CA HIS A 66 6.73 5.92 -7.45
C HIS A 66 7.87 6.83 -7.90
N GLY A 67 7.73 7.47 -9.05
CA GLY A 67 8.68 8.46 -9.56
C GLY A 67 8.55 9.85 -8.94
N LEU A 68 7.53 10.11 -8.11
CA LEU A 68 7.25 11.44 -7.59
C LEU A 68 7.87 11.65 -6.20
N ALA A 69 8.42 12.84 -5.99
CA ALA A 69 9.04 13.30 -4.76
C ALA A 69 8.64 14.76 -4.48
N VAL A 70 8.83 15.19 -3.24
CA VAL A 70 8.44 16.53 -2.77
C VAL A 70 9.69 17.44 -2.75
N CYS A 71 9.57 18.74 -3.09
CA CYS A 71 10.70 19.68 -2.95
C CYS A 71 11.06 19.75 -1.46
N VAL A 72 12.32 19.47 -1.13
CA VAL A 72 12.83 19.44 0.25
C VAL A 72 12.77 20.81 0.95
N ARG A 73 12.66 21.89 0.18
CA ARG A 73 12.70 23.26 0.69
C ARG A 73 11.33 23.80 1.09
N ASP A 74 10.29 23.44 0.34
CA ASP A 74 8.93 23.96 0.55
C ASP A 74 7.91 22.89 0.96
N GLY A 75 8.25 21.60 0.83
CA GLY A 75 7.38 20.50 1.24
C GLY A 75 6.05 20.40 0.47
N THR A 76 5.86 21.18 -0.59
CA THR A 76 4.55 21.35 -1.24
C THR A 76 4.59 21.11 -2.73
N HIS A 77 5.70 21.42 -3.41
CA HIS A 77 5.82 21.08 -4.82
C HIS A 77 6.12 19.59 -4.98
N VAL A 78 5.46 18.97 -5.95
CA VAL A 78 5.65 17.58 -6.33
C VAL A 78 6.26 17.54 -7.73
N GLY A 79 7.31 16.74 -7.91
CA GLY A 79 7.99 16.58 -9.18
C GLY A 79 8.68 15.22 -9.23
N GLU A 80 9.35 14.94 -10.35
CA GLU A 80 10.06 13.68 -10.53
C GLU A 80 11.29 13.61 -9.63
N ALA A 81 11.47 12.51 -8.91
CA ALA A 81 12.60 12.30 -8.01
C ALA A 81 13.92 12.44 -8.76
N GLY A 82 14.88 13.15 -8.17
CA GLY A 82 16.18 13.44 -8.80
C GLY A 82 16.17 14.65 -9.73
N THR A 83 15.01 15.22 -10.06
CA THR A 83 14.93 16.48 -10.82
C THR A 83 15.05 17.71 -9.90
N VAL A 84 15.25 18.88 -10.50
CA VAL A 84 15.34 20.16 -9.79
C VAL A 84 14.00 20.88 -9.85
N CYS A 85 13.54 21.38 -8.72
CA CYS A 85 12.36 22.22 -8.66
C CYS A 85 12.65 23.59 -9.30
N GLY A 86 11.92 23.92 -10.36
CA GLY A 86 12.06 25.20 -11.07
C GLY A 86 11.68 26.45 -10.27
N ARG A 87 11.11 26.29 -9.06
CA ARG A 87 10.72 27.41 -8.19
C ARG A 87 11.70 27.62 -7.03
N CYS A 88 12.03 26.54 -6.32
CA CYS A 88 12.85 26.57 -5.11
C CYS A 88 14.36 26.37 -5.42
N GLY A 89 14.71 25.85 -6.61
CA GLY A 89 16.06 25.47 -7.02
C GLY A 89 16.61 24.22 -6.32
N ALA A 90 15.86 23.65 -5.37
CA ALA A 90 16.23 22.45 -4.65
C ALA A 90 15.84 21.19 -5.44
N ARG A 91 16.47 20.06 -5.13
CA ARG A 91 16.13 18.77 -5.74
C ARG A 91 14.88 18.17 -5.10
N PHE A 92 14.09 17.48 -5.90
CA PHE A 92 13.06 16.57 -5.40
C PHE A 92 13.75 15.33 -4.84
N PHE A 93 13.61 15.12 -3.53
CA PHE A 93 14.23 14.00 -2.83
C PHE A 93 13.16 13.08 -2.26
N ARG A 94 13.36 11.77 -2.40
CA ARG A 94 12.52 10.77 -1.76
C ARG A 94 13.32 10.15 -0.63
N GLU A 95 12.80 10.28 0.58
CA GLU A 95 13.33 9.55 1.72
C GLU A 95 12.98 8.07 1.54
N THR A 96 13.99 7.24 1.28
CA THR A 96 13.84 5.78 1.25
C THR A 96 13.62 5.31 2.68
N ALA A 97 12.36 5.06 3.04
CA ALA A 97 11.95 4.47 4.32
C ALA A 97 11.95 2.94 4.25
#